data_AF-A0A9X9WFQ7-F1
#
_entry.id   AF-A0A9X9WFQ7-F1
#
_cell.length_a   1.000
_cell.length_b   1.000
_cell.length_c   1.000
_cell.angle_alpha   90.00
_cell.angle_beta   90.00
_cell.angle_gamma   90.00
#
_symmetry.space_group_name_H-M   'P 1'
#
loop_
_entity.id
_entity.type
_entity.pdbx_description
1 polymer ?
#
loop_
_entity_poly.entity_id
_entity_poly.type
_entity_poly.pdbx_seq_one_letter_code
_entity_poly.pdbx_strand_id
1 'polypeptide(L)'
;MTPAKPTPAPPRRRRRILSTLIVLLLLLAGAHGLAWWRITGMMAAGFADWTALRRAEGWTVEHDPPRPAGWPLAAELVVPNLRVEARGRGFAEAVGHESGRLVLRIAPPRLDRLALRWEGQQVLRLGAVAVPFTAARLEADLPLEPMPPPRAMEVLAEGVAAATPAGPLEARRVRLLLSPGSVGAEPALMLDLRAEALRLPPGAIGPGVAAFGREVESASVAATLTGPPPMPPSAQRARAWREAGGVLDLQNLALRWGPIAGEASLRVTLDPALQPQGSGGVRLAGAPAAIQALEGAGLVPRATARTAQGVVALLSRVPPEGGPPRVEVPVALERGRITLARIPLVEFPPMVWP
;
A
#
# COMPACT_ATOMS: atom_id res chain seq x y z
N MET A 1 70.92 39.57 30.80
CA MET A 1 69.55 39.03 31.01
C MET A 1 68.56 40.03 30.44
N THR A 2 68.10 39.81 29.21
CA THR A 2 67.15 40.69 28.52
C THR A 2 65.73 40.29 28.93
N PRO A 3 64.89 41.19 29.44
CA PRO A 3 63.57 40.82 29.97
C PRO A 3 62.59 40.52 28.82
N ALA A 4 61.81 39.46 28.99
CA ALA A 4 60.82 38.99 28.05
C ALA A 4 59.69 40.04 27.85
N LYS A 5 59.37 40.30 26.58
CA LYS A 5 58.32 41.24 26.16
C LYS A 5 56.94 40.68 26.55
N PRO A 6 56.06 41.45 27.21
CA PRO A 6 54.75 40.95 27.65
C PRO A 6 53.85 40.65 26.45
N THR A 7 53.27 39.45 26.44
CA THR A 7 52.29 39.01 25.45
C THR A 7 51.05 39.91 25.53
N PRO A 8 50.59 40.54 24.42
CA PRO A 8 49.45 41.45 24.48
C PRO A 8 48.18 40.71 24.90
N ALA A 9 47.53 41.19 25.97
CA ALA A 9 46.25 40.66 26.44
C ALA A 9 45.21 40.78 25.31
N PRO A 10 44.36 39.74 25.08
CA PRO A 10 43.38 39.79 24.02
C PRO A 10 42.43 40.97 24.23
N PRO A 11 42.12 41.77 23.19
CA PRO A 11 41.39 43.03 23.35
C PRO A 11 40.00 42.75 23.95
N ARG A 12 39.58 43.56 24.94
CA ARG A 12 38.29 43.43 25.68
C ARG A 12 37.08 43.25 24.75
N ARG A 13 37.13 43.82 23.54
CA ARG A 13 36.12 43.66 22.48
C ARG A 13 35.97 42.21 22.00
N ARG A 14 37.06 41.45 21.86
CA ARG A 14 37.06 40.03 21.47
C ARG A 14 36.39 39.15 22.54
N ARG A 15 36.64 39.44 23.83
CA ARG A 15 35.97 38.74 24.94
C ARG A 15 34.46 39.00 24.98
N ARG A 16 34.03 40.24 24.75
CA ARG A 16 32.58 40.59 24.66
C ARG A 16 31.89 39.91 23.49
N ILE A 17 32.52 39.91 22.31
CA ILE A 17 31.98 39.21 21.13
C ILE A 17 31.87 37.71 21.43
N LEU A 18 32.91 37.10 21.99
CA LEU A 18 32.89 35.68 22.35
C LEU A 18 31.80 35.36 23.38
N SER A 19 31.62 36.17 24.42
CA SER A 19 30.55 35.96 25.39
C SER A 19 29.16 36.11 24.77
N THR A 20 28.96 37.09 23.89
CA THR A 20 27.68 37.25 23.17
C THR A 20 27.39 36.06 22.26
N LEU A 21 28.39 35.55 21.54
CA LEU A 21 28.26 34.36 20.72
C LEU A 21 27.93 33.11 21.56
N ILE A 22 28.55 32.94 22.72
CA ILE A 22 28.24 31.84 23.64
C ILE A 22 26.81 31.94 24.15
N VAL A 23 26.38 33.13 24.60
CA VAL A 23 25.01 33.35 25.07
C VAL A 23 24.01 33.07 23.94
N LEU A 24 24.27 33.56 22.72
CA LEU A 24 23.43 33.30 21.56
C LEU A 24 23.36 31.80 21.24
N LEU A 25 24.48 31.09 21.28
CA LEU A 25 24.53 29.64 21.06
C LEU A 25 23.73 28.88 22.12
N LEU A 26 23.82 29.29 23.39
CA LEU A 26 23.04 28.71 24.49
C LEU A 26 21.54 28.97 24.31
N LEU A 27 21.15 30.18 23.90
CA LEU A 27 19.76 30.51 23.59
C LEU A 27 19.23 29.68 22.42
N LEU A 28 20.03 29.52 21.35
CA LEU A 28 19.67 28.67 20.21
C LEU A 28 19.55 27.20 20.61
N ALA A 29 20.48 26.69 21.42
CA ALA A 29 20.42 25.33 21.94
C ALA A 29 19.19 25.11 22.83
N GLY A 30 18.86 26.08 23.70
CA GLY A 30 17.66 26.05 24.54
C GLY A 30 16.37 26.12 23.72
N ALA A 31 16.30 27.00 22.73
CA ALA A 31 15.17 27.10 21.81
C ALA A 31 14.98 25.81 20.99
N HIS A 32 16.08 25.21 20.52
CA HIS A 32 16.05 23.93 19.80
C HIS A 32 15.55 22.80 20.70
N GLY A 33 16.03 22.73 21.95
CA GLY A 33 15.59 21.75 22.95
C GLY A 33 14.09 21.87 23.24
N LEU A 34 13.62 23.10 23.43
CA LEU A 34 12.19 23.37 23.65
C LEU A 34 11.34 22.98 22.44
N ALA A 35 11.79 23.30 21.22
CA ALA A 35 11.10 22.93 20.00
C ALA A 35 11.01 21.41 19.83
N TRP A 36 12.10 20.68 20.05
CA TRP A 36 12.11 19.21 20.00
C TRP A 36 11.17 18.59 21.04
N TRP A 37 11.20 19.07 22.28
CA TRP A 37 10.30 18.60 23.34
C TRP A 37 8.83 18.86 23.00
N ARG A 38 8.53 20.04 22.44
CA ARG A 38 7.18 20.41 21.99
C ARG A 38 6.69 19.49 20.88
N ILE A 39 7.51 19.22 19.85
CA ILE A 39 7.14 18.38 18.70
C ILE A 39 6.92 16.93 19.14
N THR A 40 7.86 16.34 19.88
CA THR A 40 7.71 14.97 20.40
C THR A 40 6.51 14.82 21.32
N GLY A 41 6.21 15.84 22.15
CA GLY A 41 4.99 15.88 22.95
C GLY A 41 3.70 15.92 22.13
N MET A 42 3.66 16.69 21.03
CA MET A 42 2.52 16.70 20.11
C MET A 42 2.34 15.35 19.40
N MET A 43 3.44 14.69 19.01
CA MET A 43 3.40 13.36 18.40
C MET A 43 2.85 12.31 19.39
N ALA A 44 3.29 12.37 20.66
CA ALA A 44 2.79 11.46 21.70
C ALA A 44 1.30 11.66 21.98
N ALA A 45 0.85 12.92 22.07
CA ALA A 45 -0.57 13.25 22.23
C ALA A 45 -1.40 12.77 21.02
N GLY A 46 -0.98 13.08 19.80
CA GLY A 46 -1.68 12.67 18.59
C GLY A 46 -1.76 11.14 18.42
N PHE A 47 -0.71 10.41 18.82
CA PHE A 47 -0.73 8.95 18.83
C PHE A 47 -1.71 8.39 19.88
N ALA A 48 -1.78 8.99 21.07
CA ALA A 48 -2.75 8.62 22.10
C ALA A 48 -4.19 8.89 21.64
N ASP A 49 -4.44 10.05 21.02
CA ASP A 49 -5.75 10.42 20.47
C ASP A 49 -6.18 9.46 19.35
N TRP A 50 -5.27 9.13 18.43
CA TRP A 50 -5.52 8.13 17.39
C TRP A 50 -5.86 6.77 17.99
N THR A 51 -5.12 6.33 19.02
CA THR A 51 -5.37 5.05 19.70
C THR A 51 -6.75 5.04 20.37
N ALA A 52 -7.12 6.13 21.05
CA ALA A 52 -8.42 6.27 21.69
C ALA A 52 -9.55 6.26 20.66
N LEU A 53 -9.40 6.97 19.55
CA LEU A 53 -10.37 6.99 18.45
C LEU A 53 -10.57 5.60 17.85
N ARG A 54 -9.50 4.87 17.54
CA ARG A 54 -9.60 3.50 16.99
C ARG A 54 -10.25 2.53 17.96
N ARG A 55 -9.93 2.61 19.25
CA ARG A 55 -10.60 1.81 20.29
C ARG A 55 -12.09 2.14 20.40
N ALA A 56 -12.47 3.41 20.27
CA ALA A 56 -13.88 3.82 20.24
C ALA A 56 -14.61 3.30 18.98
N GLU A 57 -13.91 3.13 17.86
CA GLU A 57 -14.43 2.48 16.65
C GLU A 57 -14.46 0.93 16.74
N GLY A 58 -14.10 0.36 17.88
CA GLY A 58 -14.13 -1.10 18.13
C GLY A 58 -12.84 -1.85 17.75
N TRP A 59 -11.76 -1.14 17.42
CA TRP A 59 -10.47 -1.75 17.13
C TRP A 59 -9.75 -2.13 18.42
N THR A 60 -8.97 -3.21 18.38
CA THR A 60 -8.01 -3.52 19.45
C THR A 60 -6.67 -2.92 19.06
N VAL A 61 -6.18 -1.98 19.87
CA VAL A 61 -4.87 -1.36 19.69
C VAL A 61 -4.07 -1.56 20.97
N GLU A 62 -2.94 -2.25 20.88
CA GLU A 62 -2.03 -2.56 21.99
C GLU A 62 -0.62 -2.12 21.61
N HIS A 63 0.14 -1.58 22.57
CA HIS A 63 1.52 -1.16 22.36
C HIS A 63 2.21 -0.97 23.72
N ASP A 64 3.54 -1.03 23.73
CA ASP A 64 4.34 -0.61 24.88
C ASP A 64 4.38 0.93 24.99
N PRO A 65 4.78 1.50 26.15
CA PRO A 65 4.87 2.95 26.32
C PRO A 65 5.72 3.63 25.22
N PRO A 66 5.14 4.59 24.45
CA PRO A 66 5.88 5.35 23.47
C PRO A 66 7.00 6.17 24.11
N ARG A 67 8.16 6.26 23.47
CA ARG A 67 9.32 7.01 23.98
C ARG A 67 9.85 8.03 22.96
N PRO A 68 10.08 9.29 23.36
CA PRO A 68 10.76 10.28 22.52
C PRO A 68 12.21 9.86 22.17
N ALA A 69 12.65 10.19 20.96
CA ALA A 69 14.00 9.91 20.45
C ALA A 69 14.43 10.93 19.38
N GLY A 70 15.55 10.68 18.72
CA GLY A 70 16.00 11.44 17.52
C GLY A 70 16.79 12.73 17.80
N TRP A 71 16.88 13.18 19.06
CA TRP A 71 17.65 14.37 19.42
C TRP A 71 19.13 14.24 19.01
N PRO A 72 19.77 15.30 18.48
CA PRO A 72 19.23 16.64 18.17
C PRO A 72 18.71 16.80 16.74
N LEU A 73 18.77 15.75 15.91
CA LEU A 73 18.60 15.86 14.47
C LEU A 73 17.14 15.70 14.00
N ALA A 74 16.30 15.07 14.81
CA ALA A 74 14.90 14.83 14.52
C ALA A 74 14.06 14.73 15.79
N ALA A 75 12.77 15.04 15.67
CA ALA A 75 11.79 14.65 16.67
C ALA A 75 11.26 13.27 16.27
N GLU A 76 11.59 12.25 17.07
CA GLU A 76 11.10 10.89 16.87
C GLU A 76 10.27 10.44 18.05
N LEU A 77 9.24 9.63 17.78
CA LEU A 77 8.49 8.88 18.77
C LEU A 77 8.56 7.41 18.40
N VAL A 78 9.18 6.62 19.26
CA VAL A 78 9.32 5.17 19.10
C VAL A 78 8.18 4.49 19.84
N VAL A 79 7.40 3.68 19.13
CA VAL A 79 6.32 2.85 19.65
C VAL A 79 6.71 1.38 19.52
N PRO A 80 7.10 0.70 20.61
CA PRO A 80 7.41 -0.73 20.58
C PRO A 80 6.15 -1.59 20.57
N ASN A 81 6.25 -2.78 19.97
CA ASN A 81 5.24 -3.85 20.02
C ASN A 81 3.82 -3.38 19.70
N LEU A 82 3.67 -2.56 18.65
CA LEU A 82 2.37 -2.07 18.22
C LEU A 82 1.59 -3.21 17.53
N ARG A 83 0.43 -3.52 18.09
CA ARG A 83 -0.59 -4.40 17.53
C ARG A 83 -1.86 -3.62 17.28
N VAL A 84 -2.37 -3.72 16.06
CA VAL A 84 -3.61 -3.08 15.62
C VAL A 84 -4.48 -4.16 15.01
N GLU A 85 -5.70 -4.35 15.51
CA GLU A 85 -6.61 -5.38 15.03
C GLU A 85 -8.02 -4.81 14.86
N ALA A 86 -8.50 -4.82 13.61
CA ALA A 86 -9.88 -4.53 13.27
C ALA A 86 -10.66 -5.85 13.23
N ARG A 87 -11.63 -6.03 14.13
CA ARG A 87 -12.48 -7.23 14.14
C ARG A 87 -13.57 -7.11 13.10
N GLY A 88 -13.71 -8.13 12.26
CA GLY A 88 -14.85 -8.32 11.36
C GLY A 88 -15.27 -9.79 11.27
N ARG A 89 -16.35 -10.08 10.54
CA ARG A 89 -16.86 -11.43 10.26
C ARG A 89 -16.86 -11.67 8.74
N GLY A 90 -16.52 -12.88 8.28
CA GLY A 90 -16.64 -13.25 6.86
C GLY A 90 -15.41 -12.90 6.00
N PHE A 91 -15.61 -12.41 4.77
CA PHE A 91 -14.49 -11.98 3.88
C PHE A 91 -13.75 -10.76 4.43
N ALA A 92 -14.43 -9.96 5.27
CA ALA A 92 -13.82 -9.00 6.19
C ALA A 92 -13.44 -9.70 7.51
N GLU A 93 -12.75 -10.82 7.40
CA GLU A 93 -12.17 -11.55 8.53
C GLU A 93 -11.15 -10.63 9.24
N ALA A 94 -10.91 -10.81 10.54
CA ALA A 94 -10.14 -9.85 11.34
C ALA A 94 -8.82 -9.44 10.65
N VAL A 95 -8.67 -8.14 10.35
CA VAL A 95 -7.44 -7.60 9.78
C VAL A 95 -6.59 -7.10 10.93
N GLY A 96 -5.44 -7.72 11.11
CA GLY A 96 -4.48 -7.37 12.15
C GLY A 96 -3.13 -7.00 11.56
N HIS A 97 -2.45 -6.06 12.19
CA HIS A 97 -1.06 -5.74 11.93
C HIS A 97 -0.30 -5.68 13.25
N GLU A 98 0.73 -6.51 13.38
CA GLU A 98 1.65 -6.51 14.50
C GLU A 98 3.03 -6.08 14.01
N SER A 99 3.67 -5.20 14.76
CA SER A 99 4.99 -4.64 14.44
C SER A 99 5.85 -4.57 15.69
N GLY A 100 7.09 -5.05 15.59
CA GLY A 100 8.02 -4.99 16.72
C GLY A 100 8.39 -3.55 17.10
N ARG A 101 8.49 -2.66 16.11
CA ARG A 101 8.88 -1.27 16.32
C ARG A 101 8.35 -0.36 15.22
N LEU A 102 7.57 0.64 15.61
CA LEU A 102 7.15 1.76 14.77
C LEU A 102 7.87 3.03 15.21
N VAL A 103 8.45 3.75 14.26
CA VAL A 103 9.10 5.05 14.49
C VAL A 103 8.32 6.12 13.73
N LEU A 104 7.75 7.06 14.48
CA LEU A 104 7.20 8.31 13.94
C LEU A 104 8.33 9.33 13.93
N ARG A 105 8.50 10.07 12.83
CA ARG A 105 9.59 11.02 12.66
C ARG A 105 9.14 12.31 11.98
N ILE A 106 9.55 13.44 12.55
CA ILE A 106 9.50 14.77 11.94
C ILE A 106 10.92 15.34 11.99
N ALA A 107 11.45 15.77 10.84
CA ALA A 107 12.82 16.27 10.74
C ALA A 107 12.95 17.39 9.70
N PRO A 108 13.87 18.35 9.90
CA PRO A 108 14.21 19.34 8.87
C PRO A 108 14.68 18.66 7.57
N PRO A 109 14.41 19.26 6.40
CA PRO A 109 13.66 20.50 6.18
C PRO A 109 12.13 20.33 6.12
N ARG A 110 11.60 19.09 6.17
CA ARG A 110 10.16 18.79 5.99
C ARG A 110 9.46 18.63 7.33
N LEU A 111 9.15 19.75 7.98
CA LEU A 111 8.41 19.77 9.25
C LEU A 111 6.90 19.62 9.09
N ASP A 112 6.42 19.64 7.84
CA ASP A 112 5.04 19.46 7.41
C ASP A 112 4.68 18.00 7.12
N ARG A 113 5.62 17.08 7.30
CA ARG A 113 5.42 15.65 7.03
C ARG A 113 5.79 14.79 8.22
N LEU A 114 4.91 13.84 8.51
CA LEU A 114 5.15 12.76 9.45
C LEU A 114 5.57 11.51 8.66
N ALA A 115 6.82 11.11 8.85
CA ALA A 115 7.32 9.84 8.33
C ALA A 115 7.07 8.74 9.37
N LEU A 116 6.46 7.65 8.94
CA LEU A 116 6.28 6.41 9.69
C LEU A 116 7.29 5.40 9.15
N ARG A 117 8.01 4.71 10.04
CA ARG A 117 8.95 3.65 9.67
C ARG A 117 8.68 2.44 10.53
N TRP A 118 8.46 1.30 9.90
CA TRP A 118 8.30 0.02 10.59
C TRP A 118 9.61 -0.75 10.50
N GLU A 119 10.10 -1.20 11.65
CA GLU A 119 11.37 -1.87 11.79
C GLU A 119 11.18 -3.28 12.36
N GLY A 120 12.01 -4.21 11.89
CA GLY A 120 11.97 -5.61 12.30
C GLY A 120 10.85 -6.42 11.65
N GLN A 121 10.60 -7.60 12.21
CA GLN A 121 9.56 -8.51 11.73
C GLN A 121 8.17 -7.92 11.98
N GLN A 122 7.32 -8.06 10.97
CA GLN A 122 5.92 -7.67 10.99
C GLN A 122 5.05 -8.92 10.86
N VAL A 123 3.81 -8.87 11.34
CA VAL A 123 2.82 -9.92 11.08
C VAL A 123 1.54 -9.27 10.59
N LEU A 124 1.13 -9.63 9.38
CA LEU A 124 -0.17 -9.26 8.84
C LEU A 124 -1.13 -10.42 9.10
N ARG A 125 -2.20 -10.19 9.87
CA ARG A 125 -3.29 -11.14 10.04
C ARG A 125 -4.40 -10.79 9.06
N LEU A 126 -4.78 -11.77 8.25
CA LEU A 126 -5.91 -11.73 7.34
C LEU A 126 -6.83 -12.88 7.76
N GLY A 127 -7.70 -12.58 8.72
CA GLY A 127 -8.58 -13.59 9.30
C GLY A 127 -7.86 -14.63 10.12
N ALA A 128 -8.09 -15.91 9.82
CA ALA A 128 -7.37 -17.01 10.46
C ALA A 128 -5.89 -17.11 10.03
N VAL A 129 -5.49 -16.43 8.93
CA VAL A 129 -4.14 -16.52 8.37
C VAL A 129 -3.25 -15.43 8.95
N ALA A 130 -2.14 -15.83 9.58
CA ALA A 130 -1.05 -14.93 9.95
C ALA A 130 0.09 -15.03 8.92
N VAL A 131 0.44 -13.90 8.32
CA VAL A 131 1.51 -13.77 7.33
C VAL A 131 2.64 -12.94 7.94
N PRO A 132 3.65 -13.59 8.55
CA PRO A 132 4.83 -12.87 8.98
C PRO A 132 5.63 -12.40 7.76
N PHE A 133 6.11 -11.17 7.80
CA PHE A 133 6.93 -10.60 6.75
C PHE A 133 8.00 -9.66 7.29
N THR A 134 9.03 -9.48 6.48
CA THR A 134 10.09 -8.48 6.68
C THR A 134 10.19 -7.62 5.44
N ALA A 135 10.66 -6.38 5.60
CA ALA A 135 11.05 -5.52 4.50
C ALA A 135 12.39 -4.87 4.85
N ALA A 136 13.26 -4.68 3.85
CA ALA A 136 14.49 -3.90 4.03
C ALA A 136 14.17 -2.44 4.36
N ARG A 137 13.07 -1.93 3.80
CA ARG A 137 12.51 -0.62 4.11
C ARG A 137 10.99 -0.72 4.09
N LEU A 138 10.32 -0.28 5.15
CA LEU A 138 8.86 -0.13 5.17
C LEU A 138 8.54 1.22 5.79
N GLU A 139 8.06 2.14 4.97
CA GLU A 139 7.84 3.52 5.35
C GLU A 139 6.51 4.05 4.81
N ALA A 140 5.92 4.99 5.53
CA ALA A 140 4.79 5.76 5.03
C ALA A 140 5.00 7.25 5.29
N ASP A 141 4.62 8.07 4.33
CA ASP A 141 4.69 9.53 4.43
C ASP A 141 3.28 10.11 4.52
N LEU A 142 3.04 10.90 5.57
CA LEU A 142 1.77 11.56 5.84
C LEU A 142 1.97 13.08 5.87
N PRO A 143 1.27 13.87 5.04
CA PRO A 143 1.22 15.31 5.21
C PRO A 143 0.49 15.66 6.52
N LEU A 144 1.06 16.54 7.32
CA LEU A 144 0.47 17.07 8.54
C LEU A 144 -0.47 18.22 8.17
N GLU A 145 -1.78 17.97 8.25
CA GLU A 145 -2.81 18.95 7.91
C GLU A 145 -3.80 19.16 9.07
N PRO A 146 -4.42 20.35 9.19
CA PRO A 146 -5.33 20.66 10.31
C PRO A 146 -6.62 19.83 10.34
N MET A 147 -7.05 19.29 9.19
CA MET A 147 -8.28 18.51 9.08
C MET A 147 -7.97 17.08 8.62
N PRO A 148 -8.33 16.06 9.41
CA PRO A 148 -8.29 14.67 8.95
C PRO A 148 -9.43 14.40 7.95
N PRO A 149 -9.28 13.42 7.03
CA PRO A 149 -8.10 12.59 6.78
C PRO A 149 -7.01 13.30 5.94
N PRO A 150 -5.74 12.81 5.94
CA PRO A 150 -4.68 13.39 5.13
C PRO A 150 -4.98 13.33 3.62
N ARG A 151 -4.51 14.32 2.85
CA ARG A 151 -4.67 14.38 1.37
C ARG A 151 -3.97 13.28 0.61
N ALA A 152 -3.00 12.62 1.22
CA ALA A 152 -2.37 11.45 0.64
C ALA A 152 -1.73 10.63 1.75
N MET A 153 -1.77 9.32 1.60
CA MET A 153 -0.93 8.39 2.33
C MET A 153 -0.16 7.59 1.29
N GLU A 154 1.15 7.78 1.28
CA GLU A 154 2.06 6.99 0.47
C GLU A 154 2.75 5.98 1.37
N VAL A 155 2.69 4.71 1.00
CA VAL A 155 3.40 3.61 1.66
C VAL A 155 4.38 3.00 0.67
N LEU A 156 5.63 2.85 1.08
CA LEU A 156 6.71 2.23 0.32
C LEU A 156 7.28 1.07 1.12
N ALA A 157 7.31 -0.11 0.49
CA ALA A 157 8.02 -1.28 0.98
C ALA A 157 9.07 -1.72 -0.04
N GLU A 158 10.31 -1.96 0.40
CA GLU A 158 11.40 -2.46 -0.43
C GLU A 158 12.00 -3.73 0.17
N GLY A 159 12.34 -4.69 -0.67
CA GLY A 159 12.90 -5.99 -0.26
C GLY A 159 11.94 -6.75 0.66
N VAL A 160 10.67 -6.87 0.26
CA VAL A 160 9.64 -7.58 1.02
C VAL A 160 9.86 -9.08 0.90
N ALA A 161 9.86 -9.78 2.04
CA ALA A 161 9.85 -11.24 2.12
C ALA A 161 8.79 -11.67 3.13
N ALA A 162 7.81 -12.45 2.69
CA ALA A 162 6.67 -12.89 3.48
C ALA A 162 6.55 -14.41 3.47
N ALA A 163 6.30 -15.01 4.63
CA ALA A 163 5.98 -16.44 4.71
C ALA A 163 4.46 -16.61 4.65
N THR A 164 3.96 -17.06 3.50
CA THR A 164 2.53 -17.34 3.32
C THR A 164 2.25 -18.83 3.54
N PRO A 165 1.00 -19.25 3.79
CA PRO A 165 0.64 -20.68 3.85
C PRO A 165 1.02 -21.47 2.58
N ALA A 166 1.10 -20.77 1.45
CA ALA A 166 1.48 -21.30 0.16
C ALA A 166 3.01 -21.33 -0.08
N GLY A 167 3.81 -20.87 0.88
CA GLY A 167 5.27 -20.73 0.81
C GLY A 167 5.75 -19.27 0.72
N PRO A 168 7.05 -19.04 0.46
CA PRO A 168 7.63 -17.69 0.50
C PRO A 168 7.14 -16.84 -0.68
N LEU A 169 6.70 -15.62 -0.37
CA LEU A 169 6.44 -14.55 -1.32
C LEU A 169 7.52 -13.47 -1.16
N GLU A 170 8.10 -13.03 -2.26
CA GLU A 170 9.07 -11.92 -2.25
C GLU A 170 8.61 -10.82 -3.21
N ALA A 171 8.93 -9.57 -2.92
CA ALA A 171 8.74 -8.47 -3.84
C ALA A 171 9.89 -7.46 -3.68
N ARG A 172 10.47 -7.01 -4.79
CA ARG A 172 11.55 -6.01 -4.75
C ARG A 172 11.05 -4.68 -4.23
N ARG A 173 9.88 -4.24 -4.70
CA ARG A 173 9.27 -2.98 -4.31
C ARG A 173 7.75 -3.09 -4.38
N VAL A 174 7.08 -2.55 -3.36
CA VAL A 174 5.64 -2.33 -3.32
C VAL A 174 5.40 -0.88 -2.95
N ARG A 175 4.60 -0.16 -3.74
CA ARG A 175 4.18 1.21 -3.47
C ARG A 175 2.66 1.27 -3.47
N LEU A 176 2.10 1.89 -2.45
CA LEU A 176 0.67 2.18 -2.34
C LEU A 176 0.50 3.68 -2.14
N LEU A 177 -0.33 4.30 -2.96
CA LEU A 177 -0.78 5.67 -2.79
C LEU A 177 -2.29 5.65 -2.59
N LEU A 178 -2.74 6.21 -1.47
CA LEU A 178 -4.14 6.45 -1.17
C LEU A 178 -4.35 7.96 -1.07
N SER A 179 -5.33 8.50 -1.79
CA SER A 179 -5.65 9.93 -1.72
C SER A 179 -7.15 10.15 -1.85
N PRO A 180 -7.76 11.04 -1.05
CA PRO A 180 -9.08 11.55 -1.37
C PRO A 180 -9.00 12.33 -2.69
N GLY A 181 -10.09 12.26 -3.44
CA GLY A 181 -10.28 13.00 -4.69
C GLY A 181 -11.76 13.24 -4.92
N SER A 182 -12.12 13.59 -6.14
CA SER A 182 -13.51 13.71 -6.54
C SER A 182 -13.71 13.23 -7.96
N VAL A 183 -14.92 12.75 -8.24
CA VAL A 183 -15.40 12.48 -9.60
C VAL A 183 -16.57 13.43 -9.84
N GLY A 184 -16.34 14.48 -10.63
CA GLY A 184 -17.27 15.60 -10.70
C GLY A 184 -17.39 16.31 -9.34
N ALA A 185 -18.61 16.38 -8.82
CA ALA A 185 -18.90 16.98 -7.51
C ALA A 185 -18.88 15.97 -6.35
N GLU A 186 -18.74 14.66 -6.62
CA GLU A 186 -18.81 13.62 -5.60
C GLU A 186 -17.43 13.29 -5.01
N PRO A 187 -17.32 13.13 -3.69
CA PRO A 187 -16.08 12.68 -3.07
C PRO A 187 -15.74 11.25 -3.51
N ALA A 188 -14.45 11.00 -3.68
CA ALA A 188 -13.92 9.71 -4.07
C ALA A 188 -12.63 9.39 -3.31
N LEU A 189 -12.30 8.10 -3.22
CA LEU A 189 -11.01 7.62 -2.76
C LEU A 189 -10.26 7.04 -3.95
N MET A 190 -9.06 7.53 -4.21
CA MET A 190 -8.16 7.04 -5.24
C MET A 190 -7.10 6.12 -4.63
N LEU A 191 -6.82 5.02 -5.31
CA LEU A 191 -5.82 4.02 -4.95
C LEU A 191 -4.92 3.75 -6.16
N ASP A 192 -3.60 3.90 -5.98
CA ASP A 192 -2.58 3.42 -6.92
C ASP A 192 -1.67 2.44 -6.16
N LEU A 193 -1.71 1.17 -6.52
CA LEU A 193 -0.87 0.12 -5.99
C LEU A 193 0.05 -0.38 -7.11
N ARG A 194 1.36 -0.45 -6.84
CA ARG A 194 2.36 -1.03 -7.74
C ARG A 194 3.25 -1.99 -7.01
N ALA A 195 3.51 -3.13 -7.61
CA ALA A 195 4.46 -4.11 -7.15
C ALA A 195 5.41 -4.49 -8.29
N GLU A 196 6.69 -4.59 -7.98
CA GLU A 196 7.76 -4.86 -8.95
C GLU A 196 8.56 -6.09 -8.53
N ALA A 197 8.90 -6.93 -9.50
CA ALA A 197 9.65 -8.18 -9.34
C ALA A 197 9.11 -9.02 -8.17
N LEU A 198 7.86 -9.48 -8.31
CA LEU A 198 7.26 -10.38 -7.34
C LEU A 198 7.68 -11.82 -7.65
N ARG A 199 8.05 -12.55 -6.61
CA ARG A 199 8.27 -13.99 -6.66
C ARG A 199 7.14 -14.67 -5.90
N LEU A 200 6.26 -15.33 -6.63
CA LEU A 200 5.07 -15.95 -6.08
C LEU A 200 5.40 -17.22 -5.26
N PRO A 201 4.61 -17.54 -4.22
CA PRO A 201 4.76 -18.77 -3.45
C PRO A 201 4.63 -20.01 -4.32
N PRO A 202 5.44 -21.07 -4.11
CA PRO A 202 5.34 -22.30 -4.89
C PRO A 202 3.94 -22.94 -4.84
N GLY A 203 3.30 -22.92 -3.68
CA GLY A 203 1.97 -23.49 -3.46
C GLY A 203 0.81 -22.55 -3.81
N ALA A 204 1.07 -21.30 -4.19
CA ALA A 204 0.02 -20.34 -4.61
C ALA A 204 -0.31 -20.52 -6.09
N ILE A 205 0.51 -21.30 -6.77
CA ILE A 205 0.50 -21.50 -8.20
C ILE A 205 -0.24 -22.81 -8.43
N GLY A 206 -1.53 -22.72 -8.78
CA GLY A 206 -2.24 -23.86 -9.34
C GLY A 206 -1.55 -24.34 -10.63
N PRO A 207 -1.85 -25.56 -11.13
CA PRO A 207 -1.19 -26.11 -12.31
C PRO A 207 -1.15 -25.13 -13.51
N GLY A 208 -2.26 -24.41 -13.74
CA GLY A 208 -2.42 -23.36 -14.78
C GLY A 208 -1.49 -22.18 -14.66
N VAL A 209 -1.14 -21.84 -13.44
CA VAL A 209 -0.33 -20.67 -13.13
C VAL A 209 1.16 -21.01 -13.25
N ALA A 210 1.52 -22.29 -13.01
CA ALA A 210 2.91 -22.75 -13.03
C ALA A 210 3.55 -22.63 -14.42
N ALA A 211 2.72 -22.73 -15.44
CA ALA A 211 3.09 -22.55 -16.85
C ALA A 211 3.76 -21.18 -17.13
N PHE A 212 3.45 -20.15 -16.33
CA PHE A 212 3.99 -18.79 -16.50
C PHE A 212 5.21 -18.50 -15.62
N GLY A 213 5.65 -19.48 -14.83
CA GLY A 213 6.74 -19.31 -13.88
C GLY A 213 6.31 -18.57 -12.62
N ARG A 214 7.27 -18.37 -11.71
CA ARG A 214 7.03 -17.76 -10.38
C ARG A 214 7.27 -16.25 -10.35
N GLU A 215 7.87 -15.70 -11.39
CA GLU A 215 8.32 -14.31 -11.43
C GLU A 215 7.31 -13.46 -12.19
N VAL A 216 6.72 -12.52 -11.47
CA VAL A 216 5.89 -11.44 -12.03
C VAL A 216 6.77 -10.21 -12.10
N GLU A 217 7.03 -9.72 -13.30
CA GLU A 217 7.87 -8.54 -13.53
C GLU A 217 7.25 -7.31 -12.86
N SER A 218 5.95 -7.10 -13.08
CA SER A 218 5.20 -6.03 -12.43
C SER A 218 3.71 -6.31 -12.38
N ALA A 219 3.07 -5.77 -11.35
CA ALA A 219 1.62 -5.72 -11.20
C ALA A 219 1.23 -4.32 -10.72
N SER A 220 0.20 -3.72 -11.32
CA SER A 220 -0.30 -2.43 -10.87
C SER A 220 -1.82 -2.35 -10.92
N VAL A 221 -2.39 -1.61 -9.97
CA VAL A 221 -3.82 -1.35 -9.84
C VAL A 221 -4.01 0.15 -9.64
N ALA A 222 -4.80 0.78 -10.51
CA ALA A 222 -5.33 2.12 -10.33
C ALA A 222 -6.85 2.04 -10.20
N ALA A 223 -7.38 2.46 -9.05
CA ALA A 223 -8.79 2.38 -8.72
C ALA A 223 -9.33 3.69 -8.17
N THR A 224 -10.58 4.01 -8.48
CA THR A 224 -11.34 5.10 -7.85
C THR A 224 -12.60 4.53 -7.24
N LEU A 225 -12.84 4.84 -5.97
CA LEU A 225 -14.03 4.46 -5.23
C LEU A 225 -14.86 5.71 -4.96
N THR A 226 -15.99 5.86 -5.64
CA THR A 226 -16.89 7.02 -5.47
C THR A 226 -17.83 6.81 -4.28
N GLY A 227 -18.29 7.92 -3.68
CA GLY A 227 -19.16 7.89 -2.51
C GLY A 227 -18.39 7.57 -1.21
N PRO A 228 -19.07 7.59 -0.05
CA PRO A 228 -18.44 7.30 1.23
C PRO A 228 -18.00 5.82 1.25
N PRO A 229 -16.69 5.52 1.23
CA PRO A 229 -16.23 4.15 1.15
C PRO A 229 -16.75 3.35 2.35
N PRO A 230 -17.15 2.07 2.18
CA PRO A 230 -17.67 1.25 3.28
C PRO A 230 -16.51 0.81 4.19
N MET A 231 -15.87 1.76 4.87
CA MET A 231 -14.68 1.55 5.69
C MET A 231 -14.86 2.10 7.12
N PRO A 232 -14.68 1.28 8.18
CA PRO A 232 -14.61 -0.19 8.13
C PRO A 232 -15.80 -0.87 7.42
N PRO A 233 -15.60 -2.09 6.87
CA PRO A 233 -16.64 -2.88 6.21
C PRO A 233 -17.81 -3.21 7.13
N SER A 234 -19.04 -2.95 6.67
CA SER A 234 -20.27 -3.42 7.32
C SER A 234 -21.41 -3.51 6.31
N ALA A 235 -22.39 -4.38 6.58
CA ALA A 235 -23.54 -4.53 5.69
C ALA A 235 -24.33 -3.21 5.54
N GLN A 236 -24.41 -2.41 6.60
CA GLN A 236 -25.11 -1.12 6.60
C GLN A 236 -24.39 -0.10 5.69
N ARG A 237 -23.07 0.02 5.81
CA ARG A 237 -22.30 0.99 5.01
C ARG A 237 -22.18 0.57 3.56
N ALA A 238 -22.08 -0.73 3.28
CA ALA A 238 -22.16 -1.26 1.91
C ALA A 238 -23.50 -0.92 1.25
N ARG A 239 -24.61 -1.03 1.99
CA ARG A 239 -25.95 -0.61 1.53
C ARG A 239 -26.01 0.89 1.26
N ALA A 240 -25.55 1.70 2.20
CA ALA A 240 -25.52 3.17 2.06
C ALA A 240 -24.65 3.62 0.88
N TRP A 241 -23.48 2.99 0.69
CA TRP A 241 -22.59 3.24 -0.44
C TRP A 241 -23.27 2.90 -1.77
N ARG A 242 -23.94 1.74 -1.86
CA ARG A 242 -24.71 1.35 -3.06
C ARG A 242 -25.86 2.33 -3.34
N GLU A 243 -26.63 2.69 -2.32
CA GLU A 243 -27.77 3.61 -2.43
C GLU A 243 -27.35 5.03 -2.82
N ALA A 244 -26.14 5.44 -2.44
CA ALA A 244 -25.51 6.68 -2.88
C ALA A 244 -24.94 6.62 -4.31
N GLY A 245 -25.16 5.53 -5.06
CA GLY A 245 -24.63 5.36 -6.41
C GLY A 245 -23.14 5.02 -6.45
N GLY A 246 -22.58 4.46 -5.37
CA GLY A 246 -21.18 4.12 -5.25
C GLY A 246 -20.68 3.18 -6.35
N VAL A 247 -19.51 3.51 -6.90
CA VAL A 247 -18.84 2.76 -7.97
C VAL A 247 -17.36 2.56 -7.59
N LEU A 248 -16.88 1.33 -7.77
CA LEU A 248 -15.45 1.03 -7.81
C LEU A 248 -15.03 0.97 -9.28
N ASP A 249 -14.36 2.01 -9.76
CA ASP A 249 -13.82 2.11 -11.11
C ASP A 249 -12.34 1.67 -11.10
N LEU A 250 -12.09 0.43 -11.54
CA LEU A 250 -10.76 -0.12 -11.76
C LEU A 250 -10.31 0.34 -13.15
N GLN A 251 -9.68 1.51 -13.19
CA GLN A 251 -9.31 2.19 -14.43
C GLN A 251 -8.18 1.46 -15.16
N ASN A 252 -7.21 0.94 -14.41
CA ASN A 252 -6.08 0.21 -14.98
C ASN A 252 -5.59 -0.87 -14.02
N LEU A 253 -5.73 -2.12 -14.46
CA LEU A 253 -5.11 -3.30 -13.88
C LEU A 253 -4.08 -3.79 -14.88
N ALA A 254 -2.80 -3.66 -14.59
CA ALA A 254 -1.74 -4.12 -15.49
C ALA A 254 -0.92 -5.22 -14.83
N LEU A 255 -0.56 -6.23 -15.62
CA LEU A 255 0.21 -7.39 -15.18
C LEU A 255 1.22 -7.77 -16.27
N ARG A 256 2.48 -7.92 -15.89
CA ARG A 256 3.54 -8.47 -16.74
C ARG A 256 4.09 -9.73 -16.08
N TRP A 257 3.85 -10.87 -16.73
CA TRP A 257 4.17 -12.17 -16.18
C TRP A 257 4.60 -13.15 -17.27
N GLY A 258 5.90 -13.43 -17.32
CA GLY A 258 6.49 -14.29 -18.33
C GLY A 258 6.14 -13.78 -19.74
N PRO A 259 5.49 -14.60 -20.60
CA PRO A 259 5.13 -14.18 -21.95
C PRO A 259 3.86 -13.31 -22.02
N ILE A 260 3.16 -13.10 -20.90
CA ILE A 260 1.86 -12.42 -20.86
C ILE A 260 2.05 -10.98 -20.41
N ALA A 261 1.47 -10.06 -21.18
CA ALA A 261 1.17 -8.71 -20.72
C ALA A 261 -0.34 -8.49 -20.81
N GLY A 262 -0.96 -8.27 -19.65
CA GLY A 262 -2.40 -8.05 -19.53
C GLY A 262 -2.70 -6.65 -19.00
N GLU A 263 -3.71 -6.03 -19.58
CA GLU A 263 -4.32 -4.79 -19.10
C GLU A 263 -5.81 -5.06 -18.94
N ALA A 264 -6.42 -4.61 -17.86
CA ALA A 264 -7.86 -4.72 -17.65
C ALA A 264 -8.43 -3.44 -17.06
N SER A 265 -9.67 -3.14 -17.44
CA SER A 265 -10.48 -2.13 -16.78
C SER A 265 -11.82 -2.74 -16.42
N LEU A 266 -12.35 -2.40 -15.25
CA LEU A 266 -13.58 -2.98 -14.72
C LEU A 266 -14.33 -1.95 -13.88
N ARG A 267 -15.60 -1.75 -14.18
CA ARG A 267 -16.50 -0.97 -13.32
C ARG A 267 -17.34 -1.91 -12.47
N VAL A 268 -17.21 -1.79 -11.15
CA VAL A 268 -17.85 -2.68 -10.17
C VAL A 268 -18.81 -1.88 -9.29
N THR A 269 -20.01 -2.42 -9.07
CA THR A 269 -21.01 -1.95 -8.11
C THR A 269 -21.44 -3.11 -7.20
N LEU A 270 -22.36 -2.85 -6.27
CA LEU A 270 -22.98 -3.89 -5.47
C LEU A 270 -24.41 -4.16 -5.94
N ASP A 271 -24.78 -5.43 -5.99
CA ASP A 271 -26.13 -5.88 -6.31
C ASP A 271 -27.10 -5.73 -5.10
N PRO A 272 -28.39 -6.11 -5.23
CA PRO A 272 -29.35 -6.09 -4.11
C PRO A 272 -28.92 -6.94 -2.90
N ALA A 273 -28.20 -8.03 -3.12
CA ALA A 273 -27.64 -8.93 -2.10
C ALA A 273 -26.27 -8.48 -1.57
N LEU A 274 -25.84 -7.26 -1.91
CA LEU A 274 -24.53 -6.69 -1.58
C LEU A 274 -23.36 -7.52 -2.09
N GLN A 275 -23.54 -8.17 -3.24
CA GLN A 275 -22.48 -8.88 -3.95
C GLN A 275 -21.89 -7.99 -5.04
N PRO A 276 -20.57 -8.05 -5.30
CA PRO A 276 -19.95 -7.36 -6.41
C PRO A 276 -20.55 -7.80 -7.76
N GLN A 277 -20.92 -6.83 -8.59
CA GLN A 277 -21.28 -7.04 -9.99
C GLN A 277 -20.65 -5.97 -10.86
N GLY A 278 -20.30 -6.29 -12.10
CA GLY A 278 -19.61 -5.32 -12.95
C GLY A 278 -19.27 -5.85 -14.33
N SER A 279 -18.82 -4.95 -15.19
CA SER A 279 -18.36 -5.28 -16.54
C SER A 279 -17.22 -4.38 -16.97
N GLY A 280 -16.45 -4.89 -17.92
CA GLY A 280 -15.19 -4.31 -18.31
C GLY A 280 -14.57 -4.99 -19.51
N GLY A 281 -13.30 -4.67 -19.76
CA GLY A 281 -12.53 -5.21 -20.86
C GLY A 281 -11.15 -5.67 -20.37
N VAL A 282 -10.66 -6.73 -20.99
CA VAL A 282 -9.27 -7.17 -20.82
C VAL A 282 -8.59 -7.13 -22.17
N ARG A 283 -7.40 -6.55 -22.21
CA ARG A 283 -6.47 -6.60 -23.34
C ARG A 283 -5.30 -7.50 -22.98
N LEU A 284 -5.04 -8.50 -23.80
CA LEU A 284 -3.98 -9.48 -23.59
C LEU A 284 -3.04 -9.48 -24.79
N ALA A 285 -1.76 -9.22 -24.52
CA ALA A 285 -0.66 -9.54 -25.42
C ALA A 285 -0.03 -10.87 -25.01
N GLY A 286 0.53 -11.60 -25.99
CA GLY A 286 1.18 -12.89 -25.72
C GLY A 286 0.23 -14.07 -25.55
N ALA A 287 -1.06 -13.93 -25.89
CA ALA A 287 -2.06 -15.00 -25.79
C ALA A 287 -1.65 -16.33 -26.49
N PRO A 288 -1.01 -16.34 -27.68
CA PRO A 288 -0.55 -17.59 -28.30
C PRO A 288 0.49 -18.33 -27.44
N ALA A 289 1.45 -17.59 -26.88
CA ALA A 289 2.48 -18.13 -26.00
C ALA A 289 1.87 -18.60 -24.67
N ALA A 290 0.84 -17.91 -24.19
CA ALA A 290 0.10 -18.32 -23.01
C ALA A 290 -0.58 -19.68 -23.20
N ILE A 291 -1.29 -19.85 -24.32
CA ILE A 291 -1.96 -21.10 -24.69
C ILE A 291 -0.93 -22.22 -24.84
N GLN A 292 0.22 -21.94 -25.44
CA GLN A 292 1.30 -22.91 -25.59
C GLN A 292 1.89 -23.33 -24.22
N ALA A 293 2.05 -22.39 -23.30
CA ALA A 293 2.52 -22.71 -21.95
C ALA A 293 1.51 -23.62 -21.20
N LEU A 294 0.21 -23.35 -21.36
CA LEU A 294 -0.86 -24.19 -20.80
C LEU A 294 -0.93 -25.58 -21.46
N GLU A 295 -0.69 -25.67 -22.77
CA GLU A 295 -0.53 -26.95 -23.48
C GLU A 295 0.66 -27.74 -22.94
N GLY A 296 1.83 -27.08 -22.82
CA GLY A 296 3.06 -27.69 -22.30
C GLY A 296 2.93 -28.17 -20.85
N ALA A 297 2.08 -27.52 -20.05
CA ALA A 297 1.73 -27.93 -18.70
C ALA A 297 0.65 -29.05 -18.66
N GLY A 298 0.11 -29.48 -19.80
CA GLY A 298 -0.89 -30.54 -19.91
C GLY A 298 -2.32 -30.13 -19.54
N LEU A 299 -2.60 -28.83 -19.44
CA LEU A 299 -3.87 -28.30 -18.94
C LEU A 299 -4.88 -28.00 -20.04
N VAL A 300 -4.35 -27.74 -21.23
CA VAL A 300 -5.14 -27.58 -22.44
C VAL A 300 -4.72 -28.69 -23.39
N PRO A 301 -5.63 -29.58 -23.82
CA PRO A 301 -5.31 -30.58 -24.83
C PRO A 301 -4.79 -29.92 -26.10
N ARG A 302 -3.81 -30.53 -26.74
CA ARG A 302 -3.17 -30.01 -27.96
C ARG A 302 -4.14 -29.61 -29.06
N ALA A 303 -5.21 -30.36 -29.26
CA ALA A 303 -6.26 -30.02 -30.23
C ALA A 303 -6.96 -28.71 -29.86
N THR A 304 -7.36 -28.55 -28.59
CA THR A 304 -7.98 -27.33 -28.07
C THR A 304 -7.03 -26.14 -28.15
N ALA A 305 -5.74 -26.33 -27.83
CA ALA A 305 -4.72 -25.30 -27.91
C ALA A 305 -4.57 -24.76 -29.33
N ARG A 306 -4.50 -25.64 -30.35
CA ARG A 306 -4.43 -25.25 -31.76
C ARG A 306 -5.66 -24.46 -32.21
N THR A 307 -6.86 -24.92 -31.85
CA THR A 307 -8.10 -24.20 -32.17
C THR A 307 -8.12 -22.82 -31.51
N ALA A 308 -7.77 -22.74 -30.23
CA ALA A 308 -7.70 -21.49 -29.49
C ALA A 308 -6.68 -20.52 -30.10
N GLN A 309 -5.51 -21.00 -30.52
CA GLN A 309 -4.52 -20.19 -31.23
C GLN A 309 -5.06 -19.61 -32.55
N GLY A 310 -5.79 -20.42 -33.33
CA GLY A 310 -6.43 -19.93 -34.56
C GLY A 310 -7.46 -18.83 -34.30
N VAL A 311 -8.32 -19.01 -33.30
CA VAL A 311 -9.30 -17.98 -32.89
C VAL A 311 -8.60 -16.72 -32.39
N VAL A 312 -7.58 -16.87 -31.53
CA VAL A 312 -6.77 -15.75 -31.04
C VAL A 312 -6.10 -15.00 -32.18
N ALA A 313 -5.56 -15.68 -33.19
CA ALA A 313 -4.94 -15.04 -34.35
C ALA A 313 -5.95 -14.20 -35.16
N LEU A 314 -7.19 -14.67 -35.30
CA LEU A 314 -8.26 -13.95 -35.99
C LEU A 314 -8.77 -12.73 -35.20
N LEU A 315 -8.75 -12.79 -33.87
CA LEU A 315 -9.19 -11.71 -32.99
C LEU A 315 -8.09 -10.71 -32.64
N SER A 316 -6.82 -11.09 -32.80
CA SER A 316 -5.66 -10.27 -32.49
C SER A 316 -5.57 -9.07 -33.44
N ARG A 317 -5.38 -7.88 -32.88
CA ARG A 317 -5.14 -6.65 -33.64
C ARG A 317 -3.83 -6.01 -33.20
N VAL A 318 -3.09 -5.47 -34.16
CA VAL A 318 -1.93 -4.63 -33.87
C VAL A 318 -2.46 -3.25 -33.48
N PRO A 319 -2.05 -2.69 -32.33
CA PRO A 319 -2.46 -1.34 -31.93
C PRO A 319 -2.04 -0.28 -32.96
N PRO A 320 -2.81 0.80 -33.16
CA PRO A 320 -2.45 1.90 -34.07
C PRO A 320 -1.10 2.54 -33.71
N GLU A 321 -0.85 2.70 -32.41
CA GLU A 321 0.41 3.18 -31.81
C GLU A 321 1.60 2.20 -31.93
N GLY A 322 1.40 1.03 -32.55
CA GLY A 322 2.41 -0.01 -32.70
C GLY A 322 2.55 -0.92 -31.47
N GLY A 323 3.33 -1.99 -31.62
CA GLY A 323 3.58 -2.98 -30.56
C GLY A 323 3.05 -4.38 -30.86
N PRO A 324 3.10 -5.31 -29.89
CA PRO A 324 2.69 -6.69 -30.10
C PRO A 324 1.17 -6.80 -30.36
N PRO A 325 0.72 -7.79 -31.15
CA PRO A 325 -0.71 -8.06 -31.35
C PRO A 325 -1.41 -8.29 -29.99
N ARG A 326 -2.60 -7.68 -29.83
CA ARG A 326 -3.41 -7.78 -28.62
C ARG A 326 -4.79 -8.35 -28.95
N VAL A 327 -5.33 -9.17 -28.05
CA VAL A 327 -6.73 -9.59 -28.07
C VAL A 327 -7.47 -8.80 -27.01
N GLU A 328 -8.59 -8.20 -27.39
CA GLU A 328 -9.51 -7.53 -26.47
C GLU A 328 -10.75 -8.39 -26.26
N VAL A 329 -11.08 -8.67 -25.01
CA VAL A 329 -12.20 -9.55 -24.64
C VAL A 329 -13.04 -8.90 -23.55
N PRO A 330 -14.38 -8.89 -23.68
CA PRO A 330 -15.24 -8.41 -22.62
C PRO A 330 -15.15 -9.33 -21.40
N VAL A 331 -15.10 -8.72 -20.22
CA VAL A 331 -15.20 -9.39 -18.92
C VAL A 331 -16.43 -8.93 -18.18
N ALA A 332 -17.12 -9.85 -17.53
CA ALA A 332 -18.22 -9.57 -16.63
C ALA A 332 -18.03 -10.29 -15.30
N LEU A 333 -18.35 -9.60 -14.21
CA LEU A 333 -18.44 -10.11 -12.85
C LEU A 333 -19.92 -10.16 -12.49
N GLU A 334 -20.47 -11.36 -12.37
CA GLU A 334 -21.89 -11.55 -12.01
C GLU A 334 -22.04 -12.77 -11.11
N ARG A 335 -22.87 -12.67 -10.07
CA ARG A 335 -23.20 -13.79 -9.17
C ARG A 335 -21.95 -14.51 -8.64
N GLY A 336 -20.91 -13.75 -8.27
CA GLY A 336 -19.65 -14.29 -7.77
C GLY A 336 -18.75 -14.96 -8.82
N ARG A 337 -19.02 -14.78 -10.12
CA ARG A 337 -18.22 -15.38 -11.20
C ARG A 337 -17.64 -14.32 -12.12
N ILE A 338 -16.34 -14.42 -12.39
CA ILE A 338 -15.70 -13.69 -13.49
C ILE A 338 -15.83 -14.53 -14.75
N THR A 339 -16.41 -13.94 -15.78
CA THR A 339 -16.53 -14.53 -17.11
C THR A 339 -15.76 -13.69 -18.12
N LEU A 340 -15.14 -14.37 -19.09
CA LEU A 340 -14.44 -13.75 -20.22
C LEU A 340 -15.11 -14.26 -21.50
N ALA A 341 -15.73 -13.36 -22.27
CA ALA A 341 -16.59 -13.72 -23.41
C ALA A 341 -17.63 -14.83 -23.09
N ARG A 342 -18.27 -14.75 -21.92
CA ARG A 342 -19.23 -15.75 -21.37
C ARG A 342 -18.64 -17.11 -20.98
N ILE A 343 -17.32 -17.25 -20.99
CA ILE A 343 -16.63 -18.44 -20.46
C ILE A 343 -16.28 -18.16 -19.00
N PRO A 344 -16.76 -18.95 -18.03
CA PRO A 344 -16.42 -18.78 -16.62
C PRO A 344 -14.92 -19.07 -16.40
N LEU A 345 -14.24 -18.14 -15.73
CA LEU A 345 -12.81 -18.26 -15.41
C LEU A 345 -12.56 -18.55 -13.94
N VAL A 346 -13.18 -17.75 -13.06
CA VAL A 346 -12.95 -17.79 -11.62
C VAL A 346 -14.29 -17.63 -10.91
N GLU A 347 -14.49 -18.44 -9.88
CA GLU A 347 -15.62 -18.35 -8.96
C GLU A 347 -15.11 -17.89 -7.59
N PHE A 348 -15.79 -16.90 -7.01
CA PHE A 348 -15.48 -16.35 -5.70
C PHE A 348 -16.54 -16.80 -4.70
N PRO A 349 -16.15 -17.08 -3.44
CA PRO A 349 -17.12 -17.28 -2.38
C PRO A 349 -17.97 -16.00 -2.20
N PRO A 350 -19.26 -16.13 -1.82
CA PRO A 350 -20.10 -14.98 -1.53
C PRO A 350 -19.48 -14.05 -0.49
N MET A 351 -19.57 -12.74 -0.74
CA MET A 351 -19.11 -11.71 0.18
C MET A 351 -20.05 -11.65 1.39
N VAL A 352 -19.52 -12.00 2.56
CA VAL A 352 -20.20 -11.88 3.84
C VAL A 352 -19.74 -10.59 4.51
N TRP A 353 -20.70 -9.70 4.76
CA TRP A 353 -20.46 -8.42 5.44
C TRP A 353 -20.60 -8.58 6.96
N PRO A 354 -19.72 -7.93 7.77
CA PRO A 354 -19.82 -7.94 9.23
C PRO A 354 -21.10 -7.33 9.79
#